data_AF-A0A1V2PZN1-F1
#
_entry.id   AF-A0A1V2PZN1-F1
#
_cell.length_a   1.000
_cell.length_b   1.000
_cell.length_c   1.000
_cell.angle_alpha   90.00
_cell.angle_beta   90.00
_cell.angle_gamma   90.00
#
_symmetry.space_group_name_H-M   'P 1'
#
loop_
_entity.id
_entity.type
_entity.pdbx_description
1 polymer ?
#
loop_
_entity_poly.entity_id
_entity_poly.type
_entity_poly.pdbx_seq_one_letter_code
_entity_poly.pdbx_strand_id
1 'polypeptide(L)'
;MRAGLAAVLVTALACPANADPLQPLTRAEATSPAPLAQISHTASCPAGTRLTGIGGVINQSTGKEALTALEPDSGLTKGTVSATGPAGNWTVTANVVCSEVAGLKLVRQPGPVGFPVVTADCGPGHQVLGAGGRVPGAQGNKLLAIEPNDALTSVTVIGQLGAGRWAVTAYAICVPTA
;
A
#
# COMPACT_ATOMS: atom_id res chain seq x y z
N MET A 1 64.42 2.07 22.84
CA MET A 1 63.33 2.92 22.31
C MET A 1 62.07 2.05 22.26
N ARG A 2 61.10 2.33 23.14
CA ARG A 2 59.81 1.61 23.25
C ARG A 2 58.74 2.46 22.54
N ALA A 3 58.09 1.91 21.52
CA ALA A 3 56.89 2.50 20.92
C ALA A 3 55.70 1.59 21.30
N GLY A 4 54.88 2.05 22.25
CA GLY A 4 53.62 1.40 22.62
C GLY A 4 52.48 2.01 21.82
N LEU A 5 51.74 1.19 21.06
CA LEU A 5 50.48 1.59 20.44
C LEU A 5 49.39 1.69 21.52
N ALA A 6 48.75 2.84 21.64
CA ALA A 6 47.56 3.04 22.46
C ALA A 6 46.31 2.78 21.61
N ALA A 7 45.50 1.79 21.99
CA ALA A 7 44.19 1.54 21.41
C ALA A 7 43.14 2.40 22.13
N VAL A 8 42.43 3.24 21.36
CA VAL A 8 41.31 4.04 21.88
C VAL A 8 40.04 3.20 21.82
N LEU A 9 39.49 2.86 22.99
CA LEU A 9 38.21 2.18 23.14
C LEU A 9 37.08 3.22 23.07
N VAL A 10 36.26 3.18 22.02
CA VAL A 10 35.04 4.01 21.91
C VAL A 10 33.91 3.25 22.58
N THR A 11 33.46 3.72 23.75
CA THR A 11 32.29 3.19 24.45
C THR A 11 31.03 3.85 23.87
N ALA A 12 30.29 3.10 23.06
CA ALA A 12 28.99 3.51 22.56
C ALA A 12 27.97 3.51 23.71
N LEU A 13 27.39 4.67 24.01
CA LEU A 13 26.20 4.77 24.87
C LEU A 13 25.01 4.11 24.15
N ALA A 14 24.62 2.92 24.58
CA ALA A 14 23.36 2.33 24.18
C ALA A 14 22.23 3.05 24.94
N CYS A 15 21.32 3.71 24.23
CA CYS A 15 20.05 4.15 24.80
C CYS A 15 19.26 2.90 25.26
N PRO A 16 18.58 2.95 26.42
CA PRO A 16 17.68 1.88 26.81
C PRO A 16 16.56 1.79 25.78
N ALA A 17 16.47 0.64 25.10
CA ALA A 17 15.38 0.31 24.21
C ALA A 17 14.11 0.13 25.05
N ASN A 18 13.35 1.21 25.24
CA ASN A 18 11.95 1.09 25.56
C ASN A 18 11.28 0.35 24.40
N ALA A 19 10.42 -0.63 24.70
CA ALA A 19 9.67 -1.37 23.69
C ALA A 19 8.97 -0.40 22.73
N ASP A 20 9.49 -0.29 21.51
CA ASP A 20 8.84 0.41 20.43
C ASP A 20 7.60 -0.41 20.03
N PRO A 21 6.37 0.13 20.14
CA PRO A 21 5.18 -0.59 19.69
C PRO A 21 5.18 -0.84 18.18
N LEU A 22 6.13 -0.27 17.43
CA LEU A 22 6.41 -0.63 16.06
C LEU A 22 7.21 -1.94 16.03
N GLN A 23 6.50 -3.08 15.89
CA GLN A 23 7.10 -4.28 15.30
C GLN A 23 7.91 -3.85 14.05
N PRO A 24 9.07 -4.47 13.75
CA PRO A 24 9.98 -3.97 12.73
C PRO A 24 9.27 -3.82 11.37
N LEU A 25 8.91 -2.58 11.03
CA LEU A 25 8.29 -2.25 9.75
C LEU A 25 9.38 -2.28 8.69
N THR A 26 9.17 -3.08 7.66
CA THR A 26 10.05 -3.13 6.49
C THR A 26 9.32 -2.58 5.28
N ARG A 27 10.01 -1.73 4.51
CA ARG A 27 9.52 -1.20 3.25
C ARG A 27 10.15 -1.96 2.09
N ALA A 28 9.35 -2.33 1.10
CA ALA A 28 9.82 -2.90 -0.15
C ALA A 28 9.17 -2.17 -1.33
N GLU A 29 9.91 -2.06 -2.44
CA GLU A 29 9.48 -1.28 -3.59
C GLU A 29 9.83 -1.99 -4.90
N ALA A 30 9.05 -1.75 -5.94
CA ALA A 30 9.31 -2.24 -7.29
C ALA A 30 8.87 -1.18 -8.31
N THR A 31 9.70 -0.89 -9.31
CA THR A 31 9.40 0.11 -10.33
C THR A 31 9.16 -0.54 -11.69
N SER A 32 8.06 -0.13 -12.33
CA SER A 32 7.67 -0.68 -13.63
C SER A 32 8.62 -0.28 -14.77
N PRO A 33 8.70 -1.08 -15.84
CA PRO A 33 9.30 -0.63 -17.09
C PRO A 33 8.47 0.47 -17.77
N ALA A 34 9.10 1.22 -18.67
CA ALA A 34 8.50 2.18 -19.60
C ALA A 34 9.03 1.92 -21.02
N PRO A 35 8.31 2.33 -22.09
CA PRO A 35 7.05 3.08 -22.10
C PRO A 35 5.80 2.19 -22.13
N LEU A 36 4.75 2.56 -21.39
CA LEU A 36 3.46 1.86 -21.36
C LEU A 36 2.31 2.86 -21.20
N ALA A 37 1.12 2.55 -21.73
CA ALA A 37 -0.11 3.34 -21.52
C ALA A 37 -0.92 2.84 -20.30
N GLN A 38 -0.71 1.58 -19.94
CA GLN A 38 -1.32 0.95 -18.77
C GLN A 38 -0.23 0.17 -18.05
N ILE A 39 -0.06 0.47 -16.78
CA ILE A 39 0.95 -0.14 -15.92
C ILE A 39 0.24 -0.90 -14.82
N SER A 40 0.70 -2.12 -14.57
CA SER A 40 0.35 -2.90 -13.39
C SER A 40 1.63 -3.56 -12.91
N HIS A 41 2.09 -3.18 -11.72
CA HIS A 41 3.37 -3.63 -11.19
C HIS A 41 3.26 -3.99 -9.73
N THR A 42 3.99 -5.02 -9.32
CA THR A 42 3.82 -5.66 -8.01
C THR A 42 5.11 -5.58 -7.21
N ALA A 43 5.00 -5.12 -5.97
CA ALA A 43 6.05 -5.22 -4.97
C ALA A 43 5.73 -6.36 -3.99
N SER A 44 6.74 -7.08 -3.54
CA SER A 44 6.59 -8.22 -2.64
C SER A 44 7.22 -7.92 -1.27
N CYS A 45 6.56 -8.35 -0.21
CA CYS A 45 7.10 -8.31 1.13
C CYS A 45 8.24 -9.35 1.31
N PRO A 46 9.26 -9.05 2.13
CA PRO A 46 10.28 -10.02 2.50
C PRO A 46 9.68 -11.28 3.14
N ALA A 47 10.37 -12.40 3.00
CA ALA A 47 9.98 -13.66 3.63
C ALA A 47 9.80 -13.49 5.15
N GLY A 48 8.76 -14.11 5.71
CA GLY A 48 8.42 -13.99 7.14
C GLY A 48 7.49 -12.83 7.48
N THR A 49 7.42 -11.79 6.64
CA THR A 49 6.57 -10.62 6.88
C THR A 49 5.23 -10.69 6.13
N ARG A 50 4.30 -9.80 6.46
CA ARG A 50 3.00 -9.62 5.81
C ARG A 50 2.76 -8.16 5.47
N LEU A 51 2.03 -7.94 4.38
CA LEU A 51 1.62 -6.63 3.88
C LEU A 51 0.66 -5.98 4.89
N THR A 52 1.05 -4.80 5.35
CA THR A 52 0.27 -3.95 6.26
C THR A 52 -0.13 -2.64 5.61
N GLY A 53 0.55 -2.22 4.54
CA GLY A 53 0.19 -1.03 3.78
C GLY A 53 0.71 -1.09 2.34
N ILE A 54 0.01 -0.41 1.43
CA ILE A 54 0.36 -0.31 0.02
C ILE A 54 0.26 1.15 -0.43
N GLY A 55 1.17 1.58 -1.29
CA GLY A 55 1.17 2.90 -1.89
C GLY A 55 1.76 2.88 -3.30
N GLY A 56 1.40 3.86 -4.11
CA GLY A 56 1.87 4.00 -5.48
C GLY A 56 2.43 5.39 -5.73
N VAL A 57 3.54 5.47 -6.45
CA VAL A 57 4.12 6.75 -6.91
C VAL A 57 4.21 6.69 -8.43
N ILE A 58 3.70 7.72 -9.11
CA ILE A 58 3.88 7.89 -10.55
C ILE A 58 5.09 8.79 -10.75
N ASN A 59 6.13 8.29 -11.42
CA ASN A 59 7.35 9.02 -11.70
C ASN A 59 7.28 9.66 -13.09
N GLN A 60 7.93 10.82 -13.24
CA GLN A 60 8.00 11.54 -14.53
C GLN A 60 6.61 11.81 -15.14
N SER A 61 5.61 12.01 -14.27
CA SER A 61 4.23 12.28 -14.66
C SER A 61 4.13 13.60 -15.43
N THR A 62 3.25 13.61 -16.43
CA THR A 62 2.87 14.80 -17.19
C THR A 62 1.52 15.39 -16.72
N GLY A 63 0.96 14.86 -15.62
CA GLY A 63 -0.34 15.23 -15.06
C GLY A 63 -1.53 14.56 -15.74
N LYS A 64 -1.29 13.64 -16.69
CA LYS A 64 -2.34 12.92 -17.42
C LYS A 64 -2.50 11.46 -16.97
N GLU A 65 -1.57 10.99 -16.15
CA GLU A 65 -1.56 9.67 -15.56
C GLU A 65 -2.34 9.65 -14.24
N ALA A 66 -2.91 8.50 -13.88
CA ALA A 66 -3.62 8.34 -12.64
C ALA A 66 -3.48 6.93 -12.09
N LEU A 67 -3.43 6.82 -10.76
CA LEU A 67 -3.54 5.52 -10.09
C LEU A 67 -4.97 5.00 -10.24
N THR A 68 -5.06 3.72 -10.55
CA THR A 68 -6.33 3.02 -10.76
C THR A 68 -6.48 1.84 -9.83
N ALA A 69 -5.37 1.27 -9.32
CA ALA A 69 -5.44 0.25 -8.29
C ALA A 69 -4.28 0.33 -7.29
N LEU A 70 -4.62 0.07 -6.04
CA LEU A 70 -3.74 -0.29 -4.93
C LEU A 70 -4.36 -1.58 -4.36
N GLU A 71 -3.92 -2.72 -4.87
CA GLU A 71 -4.54 -4.03 -4.65
C GLU A 71 -3.60 -4.96 -3.86
N PRO A 72 -3.89 -5.23 -2.58
CA PRO A 72 -3.28 -6.32 -1.82
C PRO A 72 -3.57 -7.68 -2.47
N ASP A 73 -2.61 -8.60 -2.42
CA ASP A 73 -2.89 -10.01 -2.71
C ASP A 73 -3.65 -10.68 -1.55
N SER A 74 -4.36 -11.77 -1.84
CA SER A 74 -5.13 -12.50 -0.83
C SER A 74 -4.29 -13.08 0.31
N GLY A 75 -3.00 -13.31 0.08
CA GLY A 75 -2.06 -13.80 1.09
C GLY A 75 -1.42 -12.70 1.94
N LEU A 76 -1.67 -11.43 1.64
CA LEU A 76 -0.98 -10.28 2.26
C LEU A 76 0.54 -10.45 2.22
N THR A 77 1.09 -10.82 1.08
CA THR A 77 2.52 -10.94 0.81
C THR A 77 3.00 -10.00 -0.29
N LYS A 78 2.09 -9.41 -1.06
CA LYS A 78 2.36 -8.59 -2.25
C LYS A 78 1.34 -7.49 -2.40
N GLY A 79 1.78 -6.35 -2.89
CA GLY A 79 0.91 -5.24 -3.28
C GLY A 79 1.07 -4.94 -4.76
N THR A 80 -0.04 -4.90 -5.49
CA THR A 80 -0.06 -4.52 -6.90
C THR A 80 -0.58 -3.10 -7.05
N VAL A 81 0.20 -2.25 -7.71
CA VAL A 81 -0.17 -0.89 -8.07
C VAL A 81 -0.42 -0.83 -9.56
N SER A 82 -1.57 -0.28 -9.94
CA SER A 82 -1.93 -0.04 -11.33
C SER A 82 -2.18 1.43 -11.59
N ALA A 83 -1.81 1.87 -12.79
CA ALA A 83 -2.02 3.22 -13.27
C ALA A 83 -2.31 3.23 -14.76
N THR A 84 -3.03 4.25 -15.21
CA THR A 84 -3.29 4.47 -16.64
C THR A 84 -2.99 5.90 -17.04
N GLY A 85 -2.60 6.07 -18.31
CA GLY A 85 -2.20 7.35 -18.87
C GLY A 85 -1.89 7.25 -20.37
N PRO A 86 -1.50 8.35 -21.02
CA PRO A 86 -1.01 8.31 -22.39
C PRO A 86 0.27 7.46 -22.47
N ALA A 87 0.54 6.78 -23.59
CA ALA A 87 1.82 6.11 -23.77
C ALA A 87 2.98 7.12 -23.66
N GLY A 88 3.96 6.83 -22.80
CA GLY A 88 5.08 7.74 -22.56
C GLY A 88 6.12 7.14 -21.63
N ASN A 89 7.12 7.94 -21.27
CA ASN A 89 8.26 7.51 -20.45
C ASN A 89 7.99 7.53 -18.94
N TRP A 90 6.74 7.63 -18.51
CA TRP A 90 6.39 7.58 -17.09
C TRP A 90 6.45 6.15 -16.56
N THR A 91 6.77 6.01 -15.28
CA THR A 91 6.80 4.72 -14.58
C THR A 91 5.96 4.78 -13.32
N VAL A 92 5.67 3.62 -12.74
CA VAL A 92 5.01 3.49 -11.44
C VAL A 92 5.94 2.74 -10.50
N THR A 93 6.19 3.32 -9.33
CA THR A 93 6.81 2.62 -8.21
C THR A 93 5.71 2.12 -7.28
N ALA A 94 5.58 0.81 -7.19
CA ALA A 94 4.77 0.14 -6.18
C ALA A 94 5.55 0.10 -4.87
N ASN A 95 4.92 0.57 -3.79
CA ASN A 95 5.48 0.62 -2.45
C ASN A 95 4.64 -0.24 -1.53
N VAL A 96 5.28 -1.09 -0.74
CA VAL A 96 4.62 -1.90 0.27
C VAL A 96 5.30 -1.74 1.63
N VAL A 97 4.48 -1.70 2.66
CA VAL A 97 4.91 -1.74 4.06
C VAL A 97 4.55 -3.09 4.61
N CYS A 98 5.53 -3.75 5.23
CA CYS A 98 5.46 -5.12 5.66
C CYS A 98 5.83 -5.22 7.14
N SER A 99 5.16 -6.11 7.88
CA SER A 99 5.39 -6.34 9.30
C SER A 99 5.10 -7.80 9.67
N GLU A 100 5.55 -8.25 10.83
CA GLU A 100 5.30 -9.58 11.37
C GLU A 100 3.99 -9.67 12.19
N VAL A 101 3.04 -8.78 11.91
CA VAL A 101 1.73 -8.76 12.60
C VAL A 101 0.97 -10.06 12.33
N ALA A 102 0.59 -10.75 13.41
CA ALA A 102 -0.23 -11.95 13.35
C ALA A 102 -1.72 -11.61 13.24
N GLY A 103 -2.51 -12.53 12.69
CA GLY A 103 -3.97 -12.42 12.65
C GLY A 103 -4.52 -11.44 11.62
N LEU A 104 -3.69 -10.91 10.71
CA LEU A 104 -4.17 -10.06 9.64
C LEU A 104 -5.21 -10.77 8.77
N LYS A 105 -6.24 -10.03 8.38
CA LYS A 105 -7.23 -10.47 7.40
C LYS A 105 -7.42 -9.40 6.33
N LEU A 106 -7.67 -9.84 5.10
CA LEU A 106 -8.05 -8.96 4.01
C LEU A 106 -9.58 -8.99 3.84
N VAL A 107 -10.21 -7.83 3.94
CA VAL A 107 -11.59 -7.62 3.52
C VAL A 107 -11.57 -7.01 2.13
N ARG A 108 -12.27 -7.65 1.20
CA ARG A 108 -12.47 -7.17 -0.17
C ARG A 108 -13.96 -6.93 -0.39
N GLN A 109 -14.33 -5.68 -0.64
CA GLN A 109 -15.72 -5.29 -0.88
C GLN A 109 -15.90 -4.67 -2.28
N PRO A 110 -16.48 -5.39 -3.24
CA PRO A 110 -16.94 -4.81 -4.50
C PRO A 110 -18.14 -3.89 -4.27
N GLY A 111 -18.13 -2.72 -4.90
CA GLY A 111 -19.25 -1.79 -4.89
C GLY A 111 -20.33 -2.11 -5.93
N PRO A 112 -21.48 -1.44 -5.86
CA PRO A 112 -22.51 -1.56 -6.89
C PRO A 112 -22.05 -0.87 -8.19
N VAL A 113 -22.41 -1.47 -9.33
CA VAL A 113 -22.10 -0.92 -10.65
C VAL A 113 -22.80 0.42 -10.86
N GLY A 114 -22.07 1.41 -11.34
CA GLY A 114 -22.55 2.78 -11.56
C GLY A 114 -22.38 3.69 -10.34
N PHE A 115 -21.86 3.18 -9.22
CA PHE A 115 -21.57 3.96 -8.03
C PHE A 115 -20.06 4.05 -7.80
N PRO A 116 -19.52 5.27 -7.65
CA PRO A 116 -18.09 5.50 -7.46
C PRO A 116 -17.63 5.40 -6.00
N VAL A 117 -18.43 4.82 -5.11
CA VAL A 117 -18.11 4.74 -3.69
C VAL A 117 -18.48 3.38 -3.13
N VAL A 118 -17.62 2.82 -2.29
CA VAL A 118 -17.88 1.58 -1.55
C VAL A 118 -17.06 1.57 -0.25
N THR A 119 -17.63 0.96 0.78
CA THR A 119 -17.01 0.84 2.10
C THR A 119 -16.74 -0.63 2.42
N ALA A 120 -15.51 -0.95 2.80
CA ALA A 120 -15.12 -2.26 3.34
C ALA A 120 -15.07 -2.17 4.88
N ASP A 121 -15.82 -3.05 5.55
CA ASP A 121 -15.91 -3.09 7.01
C ASP A 121 -15.06 -4.25 7.57
N CYS A 122 -14.23 -3.96 8.58
CA CYS A 122 -13.38 -4.96 9.22
C CYS A 122 -14.15 -5.93 10.11
N GLY A 123 -15.41 -5.66 10.44
CA GLY A 123 -16.24 -6.47 11.33
C GLY A 123 -15.84 -6.33 12.79
N PRO A 124 -16.62 -6.95 13.70
CA PRO A 124 -16.38 -6.85 15.13
C PRO A 124 -15.01 -7.40 15.54
N GLY A 125 -14.40 -6.77 16.54
CA GLY A 125 -13.12 -7.18 17.12
C GLY A 125 -11.91 -6.98 16.20
N HIS A 126 -12.02 -6.12 15.17
CA HIS A 126 -10.93 -5.83 14.25
C HIS A 126 -10.83 -4.33 13.94
N GLN A 127 -9.61 -3.86 13.70
CA GLN A 127 -9.31 -2.50 13.26
C GLN A 127 -8.59 -2.48 11.91
N VAL A 128 -8.76 -1.41 11.16
CA VAL A 128 -8.07 -1.10 9.91
C VAL A 128 -6.63 -0.78 10.24
N LEU A 129 -5.71 -1.57 9.69
CA LEU A 129 -4.28 -1.32 9.73
C LEU A 129 -3.79 -0.75 8.39
N GLY A 130 -4.38 -1.20 7.29
CA GLY A 130 -4.04 -0.79 5.94
C GLY A 130 -5.24 -0.78 5.03
N ALA A 131 -5.09 -0.12 3.89
CA ALA A 131 -6.18 0.10 2.96
C ALA A 131 -5.69 0.05 1.51
N GLY A 132 -6.61 -0.27 0.61
CA GLY A 132 -6.39 -0.31 -0.82
C GLY A 132 -7.70 -0.06 -1.56
N GLY A 133 -7.60 0.19 -2.86
CA GLY A 133 -8.75 0.52 -3.68
C GLY A 133 -8.49 0.22 -5.13
N ARG A 134 -9.54 -0.15 -5.86
CA ARG A 134 -9.46 -0.42 -7.30
C ARG A 134 -10.62 0.21 -8.03
N VAL A 135 -10.29 0.89 -9.10
CA VAL A 135 -11.20 1.27 -10.18
C VAL A 135 -10.70 0.63 -11.48
N PRO A 136 -11.58 0.21 -12.40
CA PRO A 136 -11.15 -0.27 -13.70
C PRO A 136 -10.43 0.85 -14.46
N GLY A 137 -9.19 0.63 -14.90
CA GLY A 137 -8.33 1.71 -15.41
C GLY A 137 -8.65 2.30 -16.78
N ALA A 138 -9.71 1.84 -17.45
CA ALA A 138 -10.13 2.38 -18.74
C ALA A 138 -11.01 3.63 -18.59
N GLN A 139 -11.11 4.45 -19.65
CA GLN A 139 -12.13 5.49 -19.80
C GLN A 139 -12.06 6.69 -18.83
N GLY A 140 -10.87 6.99 -18.29
CA GLY A 140 -10.64 8.15 -17.43
C GLY A 140 -11.04 7.96 -15.97
N ASN A 141 -11.33 6.71 -15.57
CA ASN A 141 -11.55 6.35 -14.18
C ASN A 141 -10.27 6.51 -13.36
N LYS A 142 -10.39 7.05 -12.16
CA LYS A 142 -9.25 7.29 -11.26
C LYS A 142 -9.64 6.93 -9.84
N LEU A 143 -8.67 6.48 -9.07
CA LEU A 143 -8.83 6.39 -7.62
C LEU A 143 -8.71 7.81 -7.05
N LEU A 144 -9.75 8.30 -6.37
CA LEU A 144 -9.79 9.65 -5.83
C LEU A 144 -9.38 9.68 -4.36
N ALA A 145 -9.92 8.77 -3.56
CA ALA A 145 -9.64 8.69 -2.14
C ALA A 145 -9.77 7.27 -1.58
N ILE A 146 -8.98 7.00 -0.56
CA ILE A 146 -9.08 5.82 0.31
C ILE A 146 -9.04 6.36 1.74
N GLU A 147 -10.16 6.27 2.43
CA GLU A 147 -10.39 6.98 3.69
C GLU A 147 -10.85 5.98 4.76
N PRO A 148 -9.98 5.61 5.71
CA PRO A 148 -10.41 4.97 6.94
C PRO A 148 -11.34 5.90 7.74
N ASN A 149 -12.31 5.34 8.46
CA ASN A 149 -13.08 6.11 9.42
C ASN A 149 -12.28 6.40 10.70
N ASP A 150 -12.71 7.36 11.51
CA ASP A 150 -12.01 7.77 12.74
C ASP A 150 -11.87 6.62 13.77
N ALA A 151 -12.83 5.69 13.77
CA ALA A 151 -12.80 4.51 14.64
C ALA A 151 -11.87 3.39 14.13
N LEU A 152 -11.30 3.55 12.92
CA LEU A 152 -10.53 2.54 12.20
C LEU A 152 -11.25 1.20 12.12
N THR A 153 -12.56 1.17 11.89
CA THR A 153 -13.34 -0.06 11.71
C THR A 153 -13.69 -0.33 10.25
N SER A 154 -13.59 0.69 9.39
CA SER A 154 -13.94 0.58 7.98
C SER A 154 -13.10 1.52 7.11
N VAL A 155 -13.03 1.20 5.83
CA VAL A 155 -12.38 2.01 4.79
C VAL A 155 -13.39 2.31 3.70
N THR A 156 -13.56 3.58 3.38
CA THR A 156 -14.32 4.04 2.23
C THR A 156 -13.38 4.35 1.07
N VAL A 157 -13.67 3.79 -0.10
CA VAL A 157 -12.93 4.06 -1.33
C VAL A 157 -13.82 4.83 -2.29
N ILE A 158 -13.29 5.94 -2.78
CA ILE A 158 -13.95 6.83 -3.72
C ILE A 158 -13.17 6.80 -5.04
N GLY A 159 -13.85 6.46 -6.11
CA GLY A 159 -13.38 6.62 -7.47
C GLY A 159 -13.90 7.91 -8.09
N GLN A 160 -13.27 8.38 -9.16
CA GLN A 160 -13.85 9.37 -10.05
C GLN A 160 -14.47 8.66 -11.25
N LEU A 161 -15.76 8.88 -11.50
CA LEU A 161 -16.48 8.36 -12.68
C LEU A 161 -15.89 8.94 -13.96
N GLY A 162 -15.27 8.08 -14.76
CA GLY A 162 -15.12 8.26 -16.19
C GLY A 162 -16.34 7.75 -16.95
N ALA A 163 -16.20 7.47 -18.25
CA ALA A 163 -17.29 6.93 -19.05
C ALA A 163 -17.63 5.47 -18.68
N GLY A 164 -18.89 5.08 -18.95
CA GLY A 164 -19.38 3.70 -18.78
C GLY A 164 -19.96 3.37 -17.41
N ARG A 165 -20.40 2.12 -17.24
CA ARG A 165 -20.92 1.57 -15.98
C ARG A 165 -19.91 0.60 -15.40
N TRP A 166 -19.41 0.91 -14.20
CA TRP A 166 -18.37 0.13 -13.54
C TRP A 166 -18.50 0.25 -12.01
N ALA A 167 -17.79 -0.60 -11.27
CA ALA A 167 -17.81 -0.61 -9.81
C ALA A 167 -16.39 -0.40 -9.25
N VAL A 168 -16.30 0.35 -8.15
CA VAL A 168 -15.10 0.42 -7.31
C VAL A 168 -14.99 -0.85 -6.48
N THR A 169 -13.78 -1.27 -6.10
CA THR A 169 -13.57 -2.27 -5.05
C THR A 169 -12.75 -1.64 -3.92
N ALA A 170 -13.22 -1.75 -2.69
CA ALA A 170 -12.48 -1.38 -1.49
C ALA A 170 -11.74 -2.59 -0.92
N TYR A 171 -10.53 -2.34 -0.43
CA TYR A 171 -9.71 -3.30 0.30
C TYR A 171 -9.38 -2.73 1.67
N ALA A 172 -9.63 -3.51 2.73
CA ALA A 172 -9.20 -3.20 4.08
C ALA A 172 -8.33 -4.35 4.60
N ILE A 173 -7.13 -4.02 5.07
CA ILE A 173 -6.25 -4.94 5.79
C ILE A 173 -6.55 -4.72 7.27
N CYS A 174 -7.18 -5.71 7.89
CA CYS A 174 -7.66 -5.61 9.25
C CYS A 174 -6.81 -6.45 10.19
N VAL A 175 -6.61 -5.95 11.41
CA VAL A 175 -5.91 -6.63 12.50
C VAL A 175 -6.89 -6.86 13.66
N PRO A 176 -6.79 -7.95 14.44
CA PRO A 176 -7.60 -8.15 15.61
C PRO A 176 -7.34 -7.04 16.64
N THR A 177 -8.38 -6.56 17.30
CA THR A 177 -8.25 -5.68 18.47
C THR A 177 -7.88 -6.54 19.68
N ALA A 178 -6.82 -6.19 20.39
CA ALA A 178 -6.39 -6.87 21.61
C ALA A 178 -7.40 -6.70 22.75
#